data_AF-A0A7J0D423-F1
#
_entry.id   AF-A0A7J0D423-F1
#
_cell.length_a   1.000
_cell.length_b   1.000
_cell.length_c   1.000
_cell.angle_alpha   90.00
_cell.angle_beta   90.00
_cell.angle_gamma   90.00
#
_symmetry.space_group_name_H-M   'P 1'
#
loop_
_entity.id
_entity.type
_entity.pdbx_description
1 polymer ?
#
loop_
_entity_poly.entity_id
_entity_poly.type
_entity_poly.pdbx_seq_one_letter_code
_entity_poly.pdbx_strand_id
1 'polypeptide(L)'
;MQNVAFQNTDGSRAAVVVNTASNSQRFSLTDNGKSLAFTLPAGAVATFTWDGSGGTTEPPVGSIDPAAWYRVQNTNSGACLDAADWGTGDGTALQQWACGTGANQGWQFRPADGGHYQVVNRHNAKVWDVDGGAGATADGTKVHLWSSVGSTNQQWRPEPLAAGGRYRFVARHSGKCLTVDGSSTANGAKLSQQPCNNSPPSRSL
;
A
#
# COMPACT_ATOMS: atom_id res chain seq x y z
N MET A 1 -20.97 6.21 7.63
CA MET A 1 -20.06 7.10 6.88
C MET A 1 -19.95 8.44 7.58
N GLN A 2 -18.74 8.95 7.70
CA GLN A 2 -18.49 10.37 8.00
C GLN A 2 -17.74 10.98 6.83
N ASN A 3 -18.11 12.20 6.44
CA ASN A 3 -17.44 12.90 5.35
C ASN A 3 -17.29 14.38 5.68
N VAL A 4 -16.15 14.94 5.28
CA VAL A 4 -15.86 16.38 5.37
C VAL A 4 -15.32 16.81 4.02
N ALA A 5 -15.89 17.87 3.46
CA ALA A 5 -15.40 18.48 2.22
C ALA A 5 -14.87 19.89 2.50
N PHE A 6 -13.78 20.26 1.83
CA PHE A 6 -13.10 21.54 1.97
C PHE A 6 -12.78 22.09 0.58
N GLN A 7 -12.85 23.42 0.46
CA GLN A 7 -12.39 24.17 -0.70
C GLN A 7 -11.08 24.86 -0.34
N ASN A 8 -10.05 24.62 -1.13
CA ASN A 8 -8.74 25.22 -0.99
C ASN A 8 -8.72 26.62 -1.62
N THR A 9 -7.78 27.44 -1.19
CA THR A 9 -7.63 28.83 -1.66
C THR A 9 -7.28 28.93 -3.15
N ASP A 10 -6.72 27.86 -3.73
CA ASP A 10 -6.42 27.75 -5.16
C ASP A 10 -7.64 27.35 -6.02
N GLY A 11 -8.82 27.18 -5.42
CA GLY A 11 -10.05 26.79 -6.08
C GLY A 11 -10.26 25.27 -6.17
N SER A 12 -9.25 24.46 -5.84
CA SER A 12 -9.40 23.02 -5.71
C SER A 12 -10.26 22.65 -4.50
N ARG A 13 -10.79 21.44 -4.48
CA ARG A 13 -11.62 20.91 -3.40
C ARG A 13 -11.14 19.53 -3.02
N ALA A 14 -11.37 19.16 -1.78
CA ALA A 14 -11.12 17.80 -1.34
C ALA A 14 -12.15 17.30 -0.34
N ALA A 15 -12.36 15.99 -0.32
CA ALA A 15 -13.26 15.32 0.59
C ALA A 15 -12.54 14.15 1.26
N VAL A 16 -12.56 14.12 2.59
CA VAL A 16 -12.15 12.93 3.36
C VAL A 16 -13.41 12.14 3.69
N VAL A 17 -13.43 10.87 3.32
CA VAL A 17 -14.52 9.94 3.59
C VAL A 17 -14.00 8.80 4.44
N VAL A 18 -14.61 8.61 5.60
CA VAL A 18 -14.27 7.57 6.56
C VAL A 18 -15.42 6.57 6.63
N ASN A 19 -15.12 5.30 6.37
CA ASN A 19 -16.02 4.21 6.69
C ASN A 19 -15.71 3.67 8.08
N THR A 20 -16.44 4.13 9.09
CA THR A 20 -16.34 3.65 10.47
C THR A 20 -17.12 2.36 10.73
N ALA A 21 -17.81 1.81 9.73
CA ALA A 21 -18.57 0.57 9.87
C ALA A 21 -17.66 -0.66 9.79
N SER A 22 -18.16 -1.78 10.31
CA SER A 22 -17.52 -3.10 10.21
C SER A 22 -17.75 -3.82 8.88
N ASN A 23 -18.51 -3.21 7.96
CA ASN A 23 -18.76 -3.70 6.61
C ASN A 23 -18.40 -2.65 5.57
N SER A 24 -18.15 -3.09 4.33
CA SER A 24 -17.94 -2.19 3.20
C SER A 24 -19.18 -1.33 2.96
N GLN A 25 -18.96 -0.04 2.69
CA GLN A 25 -20.02 0.91 2.38
C GLN A 25 -19.74 1.61 1.06
N ARG A 26 -20.74 1.62 0.18
CA ARG A 26 -20.72 2.42 -1.05
C ARG A 26 -21.18 3.84 -0.73
N PHE A 27 -20.51 4.82 -1.31
CA PHE A 27 -20.94 6.22 -1.28
C PHE A 27 -20.79 6.83 -2.67
N SER A 28 -21.45 7.96 -2.84
CA SER A 28 -21.26 8.84 -3.98
C SER A 28 -20.76 10.20 -3.50
N LEU A 29 -19.82 10.76 -4.27
CA LEU A 29 -19.43 12.16 -4.20
C LEU A 29 -20.01 12.85 -5.42
N THR A 30 -20.80 13.89 -5.21
CA THR A 30 -21.34 14.71 -6.29
C THR A 30 -20.75 16.11 -6.20
N ASP A 31 -20.15 16.58 -7.28
CA ASP A 31 -19.62 17.94 -7.41
C ASP A 31 -20.01 18.51 -8.77
N ASN A 32 -20.57 19.73 -8.79
CA ASN A 32 -21.02 20.42 -10.01
C ASN A 32 -21.86 19.54 -10.97
N GLY A 33 -22.74 18.70 -10.42
CA GLY A 33 -23.64 17.83 -11.18
C GLY A 33 -23.00 16.54 -11.72
N LYS A 34 -21.72 16.28 -11.46
CA LYS A 34 -21.07 15.01 -11.77
C LYS A 34 -20.88 14.18 -10.51
N SER A 35 -21.08 12.87 -10.62
CA SER A 35 -20.99 11.96 -9.48
C SER A 35 -19.92 10.89 -9.69
N LEU A 36 -19.10 10.67 -8.68
CA LEU A 36 -18.23 9.51 -8.52
C LEU A 36 -18.88 8.57 -7.49
N ALA A 37 -18.91 7.26 -7.76
CA ALA A 37 -19.31 6.27 -6.76
C ALA A 37 -18.13 5.38 -6.40
N PHE A 38 -17.91 5.16 -5.10
CA PHE A 38 -16.80 4.37 -4.59
C PHE A 38 -17.25 3.50 -3.42
N THR A 39 -16.64 2.32 -3.27
CA THR A 39 -16.90 1.41 -2.14
C THR A 39 -15.71 1.44 -1.20
N LEU A 40 -15.92 1.98 0.00
CA LEU A 40 -14.92 1.96 1.06
C LEU A 40 -15.05 0.66 1.87
N PRO A 41 -13.97 -0.11 2.05
CA PRO A 41 -13.93 -1.22 2.99
C PRO A 41 -14.22 -0.78 4.43
N ALA A 42 -14.54 -1.75 5.30
CA ALA A 42 -14.68 -1.51 6.73
C ALA A 42 -13.41 -0.86 7.30
N GLY A 43 -13.56 0.20 8.09
CA GLY A 43 -12.45 0.91 8.73
C GLY A 43 -11.54 1.73 7.79
N ALA A 44 -11.87 1.84 6.50
CA ALA A 44 -11.03 2.55 5.53
C ALA A 44 -11.29 4.06 5.50
N VAL A 45 -10.27 4.81 5.07
CA VAL A 45 -10.33 6.25 4.80
C VAL A 45 -9.92 6.49 3.35
N ALA A 46 -10.61 7.38 2.65
CA ALA A 46 -10.22 7.87 1.34
C ALA A 46 -10.30 9.40 1.28
N THR A 47 -9.35 10.04 0.60
CA THR A 47 -9.24 11.51 0.51
C THR A 47 -9.29 11.97 -0.94
N PHE A 48 -10.46 12.37 -1.42
CA PHE A 48 -10.71 12.80 -2.80
C PHE A 48 -10.27 14.23 -3.03
N THR A 49 -9.69 14.56 -4.19
CA THR A 49 -9.27 15.91 -4.57
C THR A 49 -9.69 16.20 -6.00
N TRP A 50 -10.20 17.40 -6.29
CA TRP A 50 -10.53 17.85 -7.65
C TRP A 50 -10.21 19.33 -7.85
N ASP A 51 -9.92 19.73 -9.08
CA ASP A 51 -9.40 21.07 -9.44
C ASP A 51 -10.47 22.18 -9.47
N GLY A 52 -11.72 21.87 -9.12
CA GLY A 52 -12.83 22.83 -9.12
C GLY A 52 -13.43 23.12 -10.50
N SER A 53 -12.90 22.54 -11.59
CA SER A 53 -13.41 22.73 -12.97
C SER A 53 -14.66 21.91 -13.30
N GLY A 54 -15.19 21.16 -12.33
CA GLY A 54 -16.29 20.22 -12.55
C GLY A 54 -15.89 19.01 -13.40
N GLY A 55 -14.60 18.72 -13.57
CA GLY A 55 -14.10 17.43 -14.04
C GLY A 55 -13.93 16.46 -12.88
N THR A 56 -14.65 15.34 -12.86
CA THR A 56 -14.33 14.23 -11.95
C THR A 56 -13.14 13.47 -12.53
N THR A 57 -11.92 13.99 -12.35
CA THR A 57 -10.70 13.25 -12.68
C THR A 57 -10.44 12.23 -11.58
N GLU A 58 -11.12 11.08 -11.66
CA GLU A 58 -10.81 9.84 -10.94
C GLU A 58 -10.81 9.95 -9.39
N PRO A 59 -10.96 8.86 -8.62
CA PRO A 59 -10.50 8.86 -7.24
C PRO A 59 -9.10 9.48 -7.12
N PRO A 60 -8.80 10.09 -5.97
CA PRO A 60 -7.50 10.65 -5.68
C PRO A 60 -6.45 9.58 -5.96
N VAL A 61 -5.36 10.01 -6.57
CA VAL A 61 -4.11 9.24 -6.63
C VAL A 61 -3.73 8.91 -5.19
N GLY A 62 -4.17 7.75 -4.66
CA GLY A 62 -4.21 7.61 -3.19
C GLY A 62 -5.15 6.55 -2.58
N SER A 63 -6.12 5.99 -3.30
CA SER A 63 -6.97 4.90 -2.77
C SER A 63 -6.57 3.53 -3.29
N ILE A 64 -6.23 2.60 -2.40
CA ILE A 64 -6.00 1.20 -2.75
C ILE A 64 -7.35 0.47 -2.84
N ASP A 65 -7.73 0.04 -4.05
CA ASP A 65 -8.83 -0.89 -4.30
C ASP A 65 -8.43 -2.32 -3.87
N PRO A 66 -9.08 -2.91 -2.85
CA PRO A 66 -8.77 -4.26 -2.37
C PRO A 66 -9.19 -5.38 -3.34
N ALA A 67 -10.02 -5.11 -4.35
CA ALA A 67 -10.38 -6.08 -5.37
C ALA A 67 -9.35 -6.20 -6.49
N ALA A 68 -8.46 -5.20 -6.63
CA ALA A 68 -7.47 -5.14 -7.68
C ALA A 68 -6.18 -5.92 -7.34
N TRP A 69 -5.46 -6.32 -8.39
CA TRP A 69 -4.12 -6.87 -8.32
C TRP A 69 -3.11 -5.82 -8.79
N TYR A 70 -2.15 -5.52 -7.94
CA TYR A 70 -1.11 -4.52 -8.18
C TYR A 70 0.23 -5.15 -8.48
N ARG A 71 1.04 -4.43 -9.24
CA ARG A 71 2.49 -4.52 -9.14
C ARG A 71 2.96 -3.39 -8.23
N VAL A 72 3.86 -3.71 -7.32
CA VAL A 72 4.46 -2.75 -6.39
C VAL A 72 5.84 -2.43 -6.95
N GLN A 73 6.06 -1.19 -7.39
CA GLN A 73 7.25 -0.81 -8.16
C GLN A 73 8.12 0.13 -7.35
N ASN A 74 9.38 -0.26 -7.17
CA ASN A 74 10.35 0.57 -6.50
C ASN A 74 10.67 1.79 -7.38
N THR A 75 10.39 2.98 -6.87
CA THR A 75 10.57 4.24 -7.62
C THR A 75 12.04 4.56 -7.93
N ASN A 76 12.99 3.99 -7.18
CA ASN A 76 14.42 4.21 -7.38
C ASN A 76 15.01 3.30 -8.48
N SER A 77 14.60 2.04 -8.53
CA SER A 77 15.13 1.07 -9.51
C SER A 77 14.22 0.82 -10.72
N GLY A 78 12.93 1.15 -10.61
CA GLY A 78 11.90 0.72 -11.57
C GLY A 78 11.60 -0.78 -11.51
N ALA A 79 12.22 -1.53 -10.60
CA ALA A 79 11.99 -2.95 -10.39
C ALA A 79 10.73 -3.19 -9.56
N CYS A 80 10.11 -4.35 -9.73
CA CYS A 80 8.91 -4.75 -9.02
C CYS A 80 9.24 -5.62 -7.81
N LEU A 81 8.43 -5.52 -6.76
CA LEU A 81 8.46 -6.45 -5.65
C LEU A 81 8.08 -7.85 -6.13
N ASP A 82 8.89 -8.82 -5.74
CA ASP A 82 8.95 -10.15 -6.31
C ASP A 82 9.06 -11.20 -5.19
N ALA A 83 8.22 -12.23 -5.25
CA ALA A 83 8.44 -13.46 -4.50
C ALA A 83 9.55 -14.26 -5.18
N ALA A 84 10.69 -14.38 -4.50
CA ALA A 84 11.91 -14.89 -5.10
C ALA A 84 11.74 -16.31 -5.66
N ASP A 85 12.26 -16.51 -6.87
CA ASP A 85 12.30 -17.80 -7.56
C ASP A 85 10.94 -18.49 -7.68
N TRP A 86 9.84 -17.73 -7.71
CA TRP A 86 8.47 -18.24 -7.66
C TRP A 86 8.18 -19.11 -6.42
N GLY A 87 8.93 -18.91 -5.34
CA GLY A 87 8.81 -19.68 -4.11
C GLY A 87 7.40 -19.62 -3.52
N THR A 88 6.93 -20.76 -3.03
CA THR A 88 5.59 -20.94 -2.44
C THR A 88 5.65 -21.34 -0.98
N GLY A 89 6.85 -21.50 -0.42
CA GLY A 89 7.06 -21.88 0.98
C GLY A 89 7.05 -20.68 1.92
N ASP A 90 6.73 -20.94 3.19
CA ASP A 90 7.02 -20.00 4.27
C ASP A 90 8.52 -19.73 4.34
N GLY A 91 8.91 -18.47 4.47
CA GLY A 91 10.29 -18.04 4.40
C GLY A 91 10.79 -17.71 2.99
N THR A 92 9.96 -17.82 1.95
CA THR A 92 10.34 -17.34 0.60
C THR A 92 10.68 -15.86 0.67
N ALA A 93 11.93 -15.51 0.35
CA ALA A 93 12.38 -14.13 0.47
C ALA A 93 11.61 -13.21 -0.48
N LEU A 94 11.29 -11.99 -0.01
CA LEU A 94 10.91 -10.92 -0.92
C LEU A 94 12.17 -10.25 -1.46
N GLN A 95 12.13 -9.95 -2.75
CA GLN A 95 13.19 -9.26 -3.47
C GLN A 95 12.61 -8.21 -4.41
N GLN A 96 13.46 -7.36 -4.96
CA GLN A 96 13.11 -6.65 -6.19
C GLN A 96 13.62 -7.43 -7.41
N TRP A 97 12.86 -7.40 -8.49
CA TRP A 97 13.25 -7.97 -9.77
C TRP A 97 12.66 -7.16 -10.93
N ALA A 98 13.22 -7.32 -12.13
CA ALA A 98 12.65 -6.73 -13.33
C ALA A 98 11.15 -7.03 -13.42
N CYS A 99 10.36 -5.98 -13.68
CA CYS A 99 8.90 -6.10 -13.73
C CYS A 99 8.45 -7.01 -14.86
N GLY A 100 7.58 -7.96 -14.54
CA GLY A 100 6.94 -8.87 -15.48
C GLY A 100 5.42 -8.92 -15.30
N THR A 101 4.82 -9.99 -15.80
CA THR A 101 3.39 -10.31 -15.66
C THR A 101 3.13 -11.54 -14.80
N GLY A 102 4.18 -12.14 -14.24
CA GLY A 102 4.11 -13.33 -13.40
C GLY A 102 3.32 -13.10 -12.12
N ALA A 103 2.59 -14.13 -11.67
CA ALA A 103 1.78 -14.06 -10.45
C ALA A 103 2.64 -13.88 -9.18
N ASN A 104 3.93 -14.22 -9.23
CA ASN A 104 4.88 -13.99 -8.14
C ASN A 104 5.14 -12.50 -7.86
N GLN A 105 4.78 -11.59 -8.79
CA GLN A 105 4.84 -10.13 -8.64
C GLN A 105 3.46 -9.46 -8.54
N GLY A 106 2.39 -10.25 -8.40
CA GLY A 106 1.02 -9.76 -8.24
C GLY A 106 0.63 -9.69 -6.78
N TRP A 107 0.11 -8.54 -6.34
CA TRP A 107 -0.18 -8.25 -4.94
C TRP A 107 -1.60 -7.72 -4.76
N GLN A 108 -2.36 -8.29 -3.82
CA GLN A 108 -3.66 -7.78 -3.41
C GLN A 108 -3.56 -7.24 -1.98
N PHE A 109 -4.04 -6.03 -1.77
CA PHE A 109 -4.09 -5.41 -0.44
C PHE A 109 -5.42 -5.77 0.23
N ARG A 110 -5.42 -6.80 1.07
CA ARG A 110 -6.60 -7.21 1.83
C ARG A 110 -6.74 -6.34 3.09
N PRO A 111 -7.85 -5.62 3.29
CA PRO A 111 -8.01 -4.74 4.43
C PRO A 111 -7.91 -5.46 5.77
N ALA A 112 -7.18 -4.84 6.70
CA ALA A 112 -7.23 -5.06 8.13
C ALA A 112 -7.82 -3.80 8.81
N ASP A 113 -7.81 -3.75 10.14
CA ASP A 113 -8.31 -2.61 10.90
C ASP A 113 -7.38 -1.38 10.86
N GLY A 114 -7.95 -0.20 11.07
CA GLY A 114 -7.19 1.04 11.25
C GLY A 114 -6.34 1.46 10.05
N GLY A 115 -6.78 1.15 8.82
CA GLY A 115 -6.06 1.50 7.58
C GLY A 115 -4.85 0.63 7.27
N HIS A 116 -4.71 -0.53 7.92
CA HIS A 116 -3.67 -1.51 7.58
C HIS A 116 -4.19 -2.54 6.59
N TYR A 117 -3.26 -3.22 5.93
CA TYR A 117 -3.56 -4.27 4.96
C TYR A 117 -2.63 -5.47 5.17
N GLN A 118 -3.14 -6.66 4.91
CA GLN A 118 -2.30 -7.80 4.57
C GLN A 118 -2.05 -7.79 3.06
N VAL A 119 -0.79 -7.83 2.64
CA VAL A 119 -0.43 -7.78 1.21
C VAL A 119 -0.20 -9.18 0.68
N VAL A 120 -1.18 -9.68 -0.06
CA VAL A 120 -1.30 -11.09 -0.46
C VAL A 120 -0.70 -11.32 -1.84
N ASN A 121 0.18 -12.31 -1.95
CA ASN A 121 0.75 -12.73 -3.22
C ASN A 121 -0.28 -13.49 -4.07
N ARG A 122 -0.36 -13.16 -5.36
CA ARG A 122 -1.29 -13.79 -6.31
C ARG A 122 -0.98 -15.25 -6.58
N HIS A 123 0.28 -15.67 -6.50
CA HIS A 123 0.69 -17.02 -6.85
C HIS A 123 0.34 -18.05 -5.77
N ASN A 124 0.50 -17.68 -4.49
CA ASN A 124 0.48 -18.65 -3.38
C ASN A 124 -0.36 -18.21 -2.18
N ALA A 125 -1.03 -17.06 -2.24
CA ALA A 125 -1.88 -16.49 -1.19
C ALA A 125 -1.18 -16.20 0.16
N LYS A 126 0.17 -16.24 0.22
CA LYS A 126 0.96 -15.82 1.38
C LYS A 126 1.09 -14.30 1.43
N VAL A 127 1.50 -13.78 2.59
CA VAL A 127 1.55 -12.34 2.87
C VAL A 127 2.96 -11.86 3.14
N TRP A 128 3.19 -10.55 2.96
CA TRP A 128 4.41 -9.91 3.44
C TRP A 128 4.49 -9.99 4.95
N ASP A 129 5.56 -10.59 5.46
CA ASP A 129 5.80 -10.83 6.87
C ASP A 129 7.21 -10.36 7.25
N VAL A 130 7.30 -9.58 8.33
CA VAL A 130 8.58 -9.25 8.97
C VAL A 130 8.99 -10.42 9.86
N ASP A 131 10.13 -11.04 9.50
CA ASP A 131 10.65 -12.26 10.13
C ASP A 131 10.81 -12.10 11.65
N GLY A 132 10.48 -13.15 12.41
CA GLY A 132 10.52 -13.13 13.88
C GLY A 132 9.27 -12.57 14.58
N GLY A 133 8.21 -12.22 13.84
CA GLY A 133 6.90 -11.94 14.42
C GLY A 133 6.72 -10.50 14.97
N ALA A 134 5.62 -10.28 15.70
CA ALA A 134 5.24 -8.96 16.23
C ALA A 134 6.26 -8.32 17.20
N GLY A 135 7.19 -9.09 17.76
CA GLY A 135 8.28 -8.59 18.60
C GLY A 135 9.53 -8.17 17.81
N ALA A 136 9.60 -8.46 16.51
CA ALA A 136 10.78 -8.19 15.70
C ALA A 136 10.87 -6.70 15.33
N THR A 137 11.61 -5.94 16.14
CA THR A 137 11.78 -4.49 15.99
C THR A 137 13.20 -4.08 15.63
N ALA A 138 14.09 -5.01 15.27
CA ALA A 138 15.45 -4.68 14.85
C ALA A 138 15.47 -4.01 13.45
N ASP A 139 16.45 -3.13 13.21
CA ASP A 139 16.74 -2.64 11.86
C ASP A 139 17.30 -3.79 11.01
N GLY A 140 16.93 -3.85 9.74
CA GLY A 140 17.43 -4.89 8.85
C GLY A 140 16.76 -6.25 9.01
N THR A 141 15.73 -6.38 9.85
CA THR A 141 14.93 -7.61 9.89
C THR A 141 14.31 -7.85 8.51
N LYS A 142 14.53 -9.06 7.99
CA LYS A 142 14.11 -9.46 6.63
C LYS A 142 12.60 -9.45 6.50
N VAL A 143 12.13 -9.18 5.29
CA VAL A 143 10.74 -9.40 4.89
C VAL A 143 10.67 -10.59 3.95
N HIS A 144 9.79 -11.53 4.26
CA HIS A 144 9.57 -12.75 3.48
C HIS A 144 8.08 -13.00 3.27
N LEU A 145 7.74 -14.06 2.53
CA LEU A 145 6.39 -14.59 2.50
C LEU A 145 6.16 -15.52 3.68
N TRP A 146 5.02 -15.36 4.31
CA TRP A 146 4.54 -16.28 5.34
C TRP A 146 3.05 -16.53 5.21
N SER A 147 2.60 -17.68 5.68
CA SER A 147 1.18 -18.02 5.81
C SER A 147 0.47 -16.95 6.63
N SER A 148 -0.69 -16.48 6.16
CA SER A 148 -1.45 -15.46 6.87
C SER A 148 -1.96 -15.99 8.20
N VAL A 149 -1.42 -15.47 9.31
CA VAL A 149 -1.84 -15.77 10.69
C VAL A 149 -2.47 -14.56 11.39
N GLY A 150 -2.56 -13.41 10.70
CA GLY A 150 -3.25 -12.21 11.18
C GLY A 150 -2.45 -11.38 12.20
N SER A 151 -1.20 -11.77 12.50
CA SER A 151 -0.30 -11.04 13.40
C SER A 151 0.06 -9.66 12.85
N THR A 152 0.40 -8.71 13.73
CA THR A 152 0.68 -7.31 13.37
C THR A 152 1.93 -7.13 12.51
N ASN A 153 2.88 -8.07 12.53
CA ASN A 153 4.04 -8.07 11.62
C ASN A 153 3.68 -8.46 10.17
N GLN A 154 2.43 -8.86 9.92
CA GLN A 154 1.87 -9.13 8.59
C GLN A 154 0.96 -8.01 8.07
N GLN A 155 0.87 -6.91 8.82
CA GLN A 155 -0.04 -5.81 8.54
C GLN A 155 0.76 -4.54 8.22
N TRP A 156 0.46 -3.95 7.08
CA TRP A 156 1.19 -2.81 6.53
C TRP A 156 0.26 -1.64 6.31
N ARG A 157 0.67 -0.45 6.74
CA ARG A 157 -0.01 0.81 6.43
C ARG A 157 0.64 1.46 5.20
N PRO A 158 -0.07 1.58 4.07
CA PRO A 158 0.36 2.42 2.97
C PRO A 158 0.21 3.88 3.38
N GLU A 159 1.32 4.61 3.42
CA GLU A 159 1.33 6.05 3.68
C GLU A 159 1.71 6.79 2.39
N PRO A 160 0.82 7.67 1.87
CA PRO A 160 1.05 8.34 0.60
C PRO A 160 2.22 9.33 0.68
N LEU A 161 3.01 9.40 -0.40
CA LEU A 161 4.18 10.26 -0.53
C LEU A 161 4.01 11.27 -1.67
N ALA A 162 3.67 12.51 -1.31
CA ALA A 162 3.36 13.62 -2.22
C ALA A 162 2.31 13.26 -3.30
N ALA A 163 1.98 14.22 -4.17
CA ALA A 163 1.08 13.97 -5.29
C ALA A 163 1.68 12.91 -6.25
N GLY A 164 0.84 11.97 -6.74
CA GLY A 164 1.23 11.00 -7.77
C GLY A 164 1.16 9.52 -7.37
N GLY A 165 0.45 9.14 -6.30
CA GLY A 165 0.13 7.73 -6.01
C GLY A 165 1.28 6.85 -5.54
N ARG A 166 2.35 7.46 -5.01
CA ARG A 166 3.48 6.74 -4.41
C ARG A 166 3.22 6.49 -2.93
N TYR A 167 3.72 5.39 -2.40
CA TYR A 167 3.55 5.06 -0.98
C TYR A 167 4.88 4.64 -0.34
N ARG A 168 4.97 4.85 0.97
CA ARG A 168 5.79 3.98 1.82
C ARG A 168 4.88 3.00 2.54
N PHE A 169 5.34 1.77 2.72
CA PHE A 169 4.61 0.75 3.46
C PHE A 169 5.22 0.61 4.85
N VAL A 170 4.43 0.89 5.88
CA VAL A 170 4.86 0.90 7.29
C VAL A 170 4.32 -0.34 8.00
N ALA A 171 5.18 -1.17 8.57
CA ALA A 171 4.79 -2.32 9.36
C ALA A 171 4.08 -1.88 10.65
N ARG A 172 2.90 -2.47 10.93
CA ARG A 172 2.04 -2.07 12.06
C ARG A 172 2.71 -2.29 13.41
N HIS A 173 3.49 -3.36 13.57
CA HIS A 173 4.09 -3.72 14.86
C HIS A 173 5.29 -2.85 15.24
N SER A 174 6.10 -2.40 14.27
CA SER A 174 7.36 -1.69 14.52
C SER A 174 7.34 -0.22 14.12
N GLY A 175 6.37 0.21 13.29
CA GLY A 175 6.38 1.54 12.69
C GLY A 175 7.48 1.76 11.65
N LYS A 176 8.16 0.68 11.20
CA LYS A 176 9.27 0.73 10.25
C LYS A 176 8.80 0.47 8.82
N CYS A 177 9.58 0.97 7.87
CA CYS A 177 9.25 0.96 6.45
C CYS A 177 9.86 -0.23 5.72
N LEU A 178 9.09 -0.80 4.79
CA LEU A 178 9.58 -1.76 3.80
C LEU A 178 10.66 -1.09 2.94
N THR A 179 11.86 -1.67 2.95
CA THR A 179 13.06 -1.06 2.36
C THR A 179 13.82 -2.10 1.54
N VAL A 180 14.30 -1.71 0.36
CA VAL A 180 15.25 -2.51 -0.42
C VAL A 180 16.65 -2.36 0.19
N ASP A 181 17.30 -3.48 0.50
CA ASP A 181 18.59 -3.50 1.17
C ASP A 181 19.65 -2.71 0.41
N GLY A 182 20.38 -1.88 1.16
CA GLY A 182 21.45 -1.03 0.62
C GLY A 182 20.98 0.02 -0.40
N SER A 183 19.66 0.25 -0.55
CA SER A 183 19.09 1.05 -1.66
C SER A 183 19.54 0.56 -3.04
N SER A 184 19.81 -0.75 -3.14
CA SER A 184 20.28 -1.38 -4.37
C SER A 184 19.27 -1.17 -5.50
N THR A 185 19.77 -1.07 -6.74
CA THR A 185 18.95 -1.15 -7.96
C THR A 185 19.07 -2.49 -8.67
N ALA A 186 19.86 -3.42 -8.11
CA ALA A 186 20.07 -4.73 -8.70
C ALA A 186 18.88 -5.66 -8.49
N ASN A 187 18.60 -6.48 -9.51
CA ASN A 187 17.73 -7.64 -9.38
C ASN A 187 18.25 -8.58 -8.29
N GLY A 188 17.32 -9.10 -7.49
CA GLY A 188 17.62 -10.01 -6.40
C GLY A 188 17.92 -9.33 -5.07
N ALA A 189 18.01 -7.98 -5.03
CA ALA A 189 18.15 -7.26 -3.77
C ALA A 189 16.95 -7.55 -2.87
N LYS A 190 17.23 -7.96 -1.63
CA LYS A 190 16.21 -8.36 -0.66
C LYS A 190 15.59 -7.15 0.02
N LEU A 191 14.49 -7.39 0.72
CA LEU A 191 13.80 -6.37 1.48
C LEU A 191 13.91 -6.62 2.98
N SER A 192 14.01 -5.52 3.72
CA SER A 192 14.00 -5.50 5.17
C SER A 192 13.07 -4.40 5.69
N GLN A 193 12.77 -4.43 6.98
CA GLN A 193 12.27 -3.24 7.67
C GLN A 193 13.45 -2.32 8.04
N GLN A 194 13.25 -1.01 7.93
CA GLN A 194 14.19 0.04 8.35
C GLN A 194 13.43 1.24 8.92
N PRO A 195 14.07 2.14 9.69
CA PRO A 195 13.44 3.40 10.06
C PRO A 195 12.98 4.14 8.80
N CYS A 196 11.75 4.65 8.85
CA CYS A 196 11.20 5.42 7.74
C CYS A 196 12.04 6.69 7.53
N ASN A 197 12.41 6.94 6.29
CA ASN A 197 13.33 7.99 5.89
C ASN A 197 12.57 9.01 5.04
N ASN A 198 12.85 10.30 5.24
CA ASN A 198 12.11 11.41 4.64
C ASN A 198 12.89 12.17 3.55
N SER A 199 13.96 11.61 2.96
CA SER A 199 14.83 12.32 1.99
C SER A 199 14.58 11.92 0.53
N PRO A 200 14.49 12.87 -0.44
CA PRO A 200 14.32 12.57 -1.87
C PRO A 200 15.69 12.33 -2.57
N PRO A 201 15.79 11.58 -3.69
CA PRO A 201 15.00 10.47 -4.19
C PRO A 201 15.71 9.14 -3.86
N SER A 202 15.25 8.50 -2.80
CA SER A 202 15.34 7.06 -2.62
C SER A 202 14.08 6.72 -1.82
N ARG A 203 13.69 5.45 -1.73
CA ARG A 203 12.76 4.98 -0.70
C ARG A 203 11.27 5.21 -0.98
N SER A 204 10.72 4.57 -2.01
CA SER A 204 9.30 4.19 -1.97
C SER A 204 8.94 3.19 -3.07
N LEU A 205 7.94 2.38 -2.76
CA LEU A 205 7.38 1.28 -3.56
C LEU A 205 5.96 1.62 -4.02
#